data_AF-L8I4I2-F1
#
_entry.id   AF-L8I4I2-F1
#
_cell.length_a   1.000
_cell.length_b   1.000
_cell.length_c   1.000
_cell.angle_alpha   90.00
_cell.angle_beta   90.00
_cell.angle_gamma   90.00
#
_symmetry.space_group_name_H-M   'P 1'
#
loop_
_entity.id
_entity.type
_entity.pdbx_description
1 polymer ?
#
loop_
_entity_poly.entity_id
_entity_poly.type
_entity_poly.pdbx_seq_one_letter_code
_entity_poly.pdbx_strand_id
1 'polypeptide(L)'
;MALRACGLIIFRRRLIPKVDNTAIEFLLLQASDGIHHWTPPKGHVEPGESDLETALRETQEEAGIEAGQLTIIEGFRRELSYVAREKPKIVIYWLAEVKDCDVEVRLSREHQAYRWLELEDACQLAQFEEMKAALQEGHQFLCSTAT
;
A
#
# COMPACT_ATOMS: atom_id res chain seq x y z
N MET A 1 -2.62 -3.68 -24.81
CA MET A 1 -1.69 -4.20 -23.78
C MET A 1 -2.11 -3.59 -22.45
N ALA A 2 -2.23 -4.39 -21.38
CA ALA A 2 -2.63 -3.86 -20.07
C ALA A 2 -1.49 -3.03 -19.46
N LEU A 3 -1.82 -1.93 -18.80
CA LEU A 3 -0.86 -1.16 -18.01
C LEU A 3 -0.53 -1.96 -16.76
N ARG A 4 0.75 -2.25 -16.52
CA ARG A 4 1.22 -2.99 -15.34
C ARG A 4 1.87 -2.05 -14.35
N ALA A 5 1.47 -2.18 -13.09
CA ALA A 5 2.00 -1.44 -11.97
C ALA A 5 2.25 -2.36 -10.78
N CYS A 6 3.14 -1.96 -9.89
CA CYS A 6 3.47 -2.67 -8.67
C CYS A 6 3.55 -1.70 -7.50
N GLY A 7 3.24 -2.17 -6.30
CA GLY A 7 3.20 -1.34 -5.10
C GLY A 7 3.27 -2.14 -3.82
N LEU A 8 3.26 -1.43 -2.69
CA LEU A 8 3.27 -2.03 -1.36
C LEU A 8 2.04 -1.58 -0.58
N ILE A 9 1.30 -2.53 -0.02
CA ILE A 9 0.37 -2.27 1.07
C ILE A 9 1.24 -2.10 2.32
N ILE A 10 1.53 -0.84 2.64
CA ILE A 10 2.37 -0.49 3.78
C ILE A 10 1.50 -0.43 5.02
N PHE A 11 1.96 -1.06 6.09
CA PHE A 11 1.30 -0.98 7.39
C PHE A 11 2.30 -0.69 8.51
N ARG A 12 1.77 -0.24 9.65
CA ARG A 12 2.49 -0.11 10.91
C ARG A 12 1.71 -0.77 12.04
N ARG A 13 2.44 -1.25 13.04
CA ARG A 13 1.89 -1.76 14.30
C ARG A 13 1.97 -0.69 15.36
N ARG A 14 0.82 -0.32 15.93
CA ARG A 14 0.72 0.69 16.99
C ARG A 14 0.31 0.05 18.30
N LEU A 15 1.19 0.15 19.29
CA LEU A 15 0.86 -0.24 20.66
C LEU A 15 -0.13 0.75 21.23
N ILE A 16 -1.28 0.27 21.70
CA ILE A 16 -2.28 1.09 22.38
C ILE A 16 -2.03 0.92 23.89
N PRO A 17 -1.54 1.93 24.64
CA PRO A 17 -1.10 1.76 26.03
C PRO A 17 -2.20 1.35 27.03
N LYS A 18 -3.46 1.27 26.59
CA LYS A 18 -4.65 0.99 27.42
C LYS A 18 -5.48 -0.19 26.91
N VAL A 19 -5.04 -0.85 25.85
CA VAL A 19 -5.70 -2.03 25.27
C VAL A 19 -4.59 -3.04 25.03
N ASP A 20 -4.75 -4.29 25.46
CA ASP A 20 -3.80 -5.39 25.20
C ASP A 20 -3.83 -5.83 23.73
N ASN A 21 -3.98 -4.89 22.79
CA ASN A 21 -4.06 -5.14 21.36
C ASN A 21 -3.16 -4.16 20.60
N THR A 22 -2.50 -4.70 19.59
CA THR A 22 -1.71 -3.93 18.64
C THR A 22 -2.63 -3.57 17.48
N ALA A 23 -2.88 -2.28 17.25
CA ALA A 23 -3.62 -1.84 16.07
C ALA A 23 -2.72 -1.88 14.84
N ILE A 24 -3.27 -2.37 13.73
CA ILE A 24 -2.64 -2.33 12.40
C ILE A 24 -3.24 -1.15 11.66
N GLU A 25 -2.40 -0.20 11.28
CA GLU A 25 -2.79 0.95 10.45
C GLU A 25 -2.12 0.84 9.07
N PHE A 26 -2.85 1.12 8.00
CA PHE A 26 -2.40 1.11 6.62
C PHE A 26 -2.14 2.52 6.10
N LEU A 27 -1.08 2.69 5.30
CA LEU A 27 -0.77 3.95 4.62
C LEU A 27 -1.53 4.03 3.30
N LEU A 28 -2.33 5.09 3.15
CA LEU A 28 -2.93 5.47 1.86
C LEU A 28 -2.46 6.87 1.46
N LEU A 29 -2.19 7.03 0.18
CA LEU A 29 -1.80 8.28 -0.46
C LEU A 29 -2.95 8.77 -1.36
N GLN A 30 -3.22 10.08 -1.33
CA GLN A 30 -4.23 10.72 -2.17
C GLN A 30 -3.61 11.25 -3.44
N ALA A 31 -4.09 10.78 -4.59
CA ALA A 31 -3.64 11.29 -5.88
C ALA A 31 -3.91 12.80 -6.02
N SER A 32 -2.94 13.54 -6.55
CA SER A 32 -3.04 14.97 -6.87
C SER A 32 -3.96 15.25 -8.07
N ASP A 33 -4.24 14.24 -8.90
CA ASP A 33 -5.04 14.37 -10.12
C ASP A 33 -6.32 13.50 -10.11
N GLY A 34 -7.14 13.71 -11.14
CA GLY A 34 -8.34 12.91 -11.39
C GLY A 34 -9.37 13.01 -10.26
N ILE A 35 -9.86 11.87 -9.80
CA ILE A 35 -10.88 11.79 -8.74
C ILE A 35 -10.28 11.85 -7.33
N HIS A 36 -8.98 12.12 -7.20
CA HIS A 36 -8.26 12.12 -5.91
C HIS A 36 -8.42 10.81 -5.12
N HIS A 37 -8.27 9.69 -5.84
CA HIS A 37 -8.34 8.35 -5.28
C HIS A 37 -7.26 8.12 -4.20
N TRP A 38 -7.57 7.23 -3.27
CA TRP A 38 -6.67 6.84 -2.19
C TRP A 38 -6.20 5.41 -2.38
N THR A 39 -4.89 5.21 -2.50
CA THR A 39 -4.28 3.88 -2.63
C THR A 39 -2.98 3.81 -1.85
N PRO A 40 -2.51 2.60 -1.50
CA PRO A 40 -1.11 2.42 -1.13
C PRO A 40 -0.18 2.84 -2.29
N PRO A 41 1.10 3.14 -2.03
CA PRO A 41 2.04 3.55 -3.08
C PRO A 41 2.18 2.50 -4.17
N LYS A 42 2.21 2.94 -5.43
CA LYS A 42 2.26 2.10 -6.63
C LYS A 42 2.49 2.90 -7.91
N GLY A 43 3.41 2.42 -8.75
CA GLY A 43 3.60 2.96 -10.09
C GLY A 43 4.02 1.90 -11.10
N HIS A 44 4.47 2.36 -12.26
CA HIS A 44 4.57 1.52 -13.46
C HIS A 44 5.85 0.68 -13.44
N VAL A 45 5.77 -0.54 -13.98
CA VAL A 45 6.95 -1.38 -14.16
C VAL A 45 7.84 -0.80 -15.27
N GLU A 46 9.12 -0.61 -14.96
CA GLU A 46 10.13 -0.16 -15.93
C GLU A 46 10.84 -1.34 -16.63
N PRO A 47 11.39 -1.13 -17.84
CA PRO A 47 12.13 -2.18 -18.54
C PRO A 47 13.34 -2.69 -17.74
N GLY A 48 13.32 -3.97 -17.37
CA GLY A 48 14.42 -4.63 -16.67
C GLY A 48 14.27 -4.71 -15.15
N GLU A 49 13.23 -4.08 -14.57
CA GLU A 49 12.89 -4.26 -13.15
C GLU A 49 12.08 -5.54 -12.92
N SER A 50 12.32 -6.20 -11.78
CA SER A 50 11.34 -7.14 -11.23
C SER A 50 10.17 -6.39 -10.60
N ASP A 51 9.01 -7.05 -10.52
CA ASP A 51 7.81 -6.42 -9.97
C ASP A 51 8.01 -5.92 -8.51
N LEU A 52 8.81 -6.62 -7.69
CA LEU A 52 9.07 -6.20 -6.30
C LEU A 52 10.05 -5.02 -6.23
N GLU A 53 11.05 -4.96 -7.12
CA GLU A 53 11.94 -3.80 -7.25
C GLU A 53 11.12 -2.56 -7.63
N THR A 54 10.20 -2.69 -8.59
CA THR A 54 9.25 -1.61 -8.93
C THR A 54 8.44 -1.19 -7.71
N ALA A 55 7.86 -2.12 -6.95
CA ALA A 55 7.06 -1.79 -5.76
C ALA A 55 7.86 -1.01 -4.70
N LEU A 56 9.13 -1.38 -4.48
CA LEU A 56 10.04 -0.71 -3.55
C LEU A 56 10.45 0.68 -4.06
N ARG A 57 10.82 0.80 -5.33
CA ARG A 57 11.18 2.08 -5.96
C ARG A 57 10.01 3.06 -5.90
N GLU A 58 8.82 2.64 -6.32
CA GLU A 58 7.62 3.47 -6.32
C GLU A 58 7.20 3.89 -4.90
N THR A 59 7.42 3.03 -3.91
CA THR A 59 7.22 3.40 -2.50
C THR A 59 8.18 4.50 -2.06
N GLN A 60 9.46 4.40 -2.45
CA GLN A 60 10.43 5.45 -2.16
C GLN A 60 10.07 6.75 -2.88
N GLU A 61 9.66 6.68 -4.15
CA GLU A 61 9.31 7.86 -4.94
C GLU A 61 8.04 8.55 -4.42
N GLU A 62 6.97 7.81 -4.16
CA GLU A 62 5.66 8.37 -3.83
C GLU A 62 5.48 8.70 -2.34
N ALA A 63 6.16 7.97 -1.45
CA ALA A 63 6.03 8.11 0.01
C ALA A 63 7.33 8.46 0.73
N GLY A 64 8.49 8.46 0.05
CA GLY A 64 9.78 8.75 0.66
C GLY A 64 10.30 7.66 1.60
N ILE A 65 9.67 6.47 1.60
CA ILE A 65 10.03 5.38 2.50
C ILE A 65 11.01 4.44 1.78
N GLU A 66 12.23 4.36 2.30
CA GLU A 66 13.30 3.57 1.71
C GLU A 66 13.17 2.08 2.07
N ALA A 67 13.72 1.20 1.22
CA ALA A 67 13.74 -0.25 1.47
C ALA A 67 14.35 -0.61 2.85
N GLY A 68 15.35 0.15 3.31
CA GLY A 68 15.96 -0.04 4.63
C GLY A 68 15.02 0.21 5.80
N GLN A 69 13.92 0.95 5.60
CA GLN A 69 12.89 1.27 6.59
C GLN A 69 11.71 0.28 6.55
N LEU A 70 11.73 -0.68 5.64
CA LEU A 70 10.65 -1.64 5.41
C LEU A 70 11.09 -3.06 5.70
N THR A 71 10.13 -3.88 6.11
CA THR A 71 10.23 -5.34 6.18
C THR A 71 9.14 -5.91 5.30
N ILE A 72 9.51 -6.56 4.19
CA ILE A 72 8.55 -7.25 3.32
C ILE A 72 8.01 -8.47 4.06
N ILE A 73 6.70 -8.63 4.06
CA ILE A 73 6.04 -9.79 4.63
C ILE A 73 5.91 -10.86 3.56
N GLU A 74 6.71 -11.92 3.70
CA GLU A 74 6.68 -13.05 2.78
C GLU A 74 5.34 -13.80 2.83
N GLY A 75 4.98 -14.46 1.72
CA GLY A 75 3.77 -15.27 1.62
C GLY A 75 2.51 -14.49 1.21
N PHE A 76 2.51 -13.16 1.26
CA PHE A 76 1.43 -12.34 0.74
C PHE A 76 1.78 -11.68 -0.60
N ARG A 77 0.94 -11.93 -1.62
CA ARG A 77 0.99 -11.25 -2.92
C ARG A 77 -0.41 -11.16 -3.49
N ARG A 78 -0.87 -9.95 -3.82
CA ARG A 78 -2.22 -9.73 -4.36
C ARG A 78 -2.19 -8.98 -5.68
N GLU A 79 -2.80 -9.57 -6.71
CA GLU A 79 -2.96 -8.94 -8.01
C GLU A 79 -4.38 -8.39 -8.18
N LEU A 80 -4.51 -7.12 -8.51
CA LEU A 80 -5.75 -6.44 -8.83
C LEU A 80 -5.81 -6.24 -10.34
N SER A 81 -6.96 -6.51 -10.94
CA SER A 81 -7.23 -6.29 -12.36
C SER A 81 -8.51 -5.50 -12.51
N TYR A 82 -8.43 -4.30 -13.08
CA TYR A 82 -9.56 -3.40 -13.29
C TYR A 82 -9.36 -2.53 -14.53
N VAL A 83 -10.39 -1.79 -14.93
CA VAL A 83 -10.32 -0.85 -16.06
C VAL A 83 -10.19 0.57 -15.52
N ALA A 84 -9.12 1.26 -15.89
CA ALA A 84 -8.88 2.65 -15.54
C ALA A 84 -8.75 3.49 -16.82
N ARG A 85 -9.55 4.56 -16.94
CA ARG A 85 -9.58 5.43 -18.14
C ARG A 85 -9.68 4.61 -19.44
N GLU A 86 -10.64 3.68 -19.46
CA GLU A 86 -10.94 2.76 -20.59
C GLU A 86 -9.81 1.77 -20.95
N LYS A 87 -8.74 1.68 -20.13
CA LYS A 87 -7.63 0.78 -20.36
C LYS A 87 -7.56 -0.29 -19.27
N PRO A 88 -7.34 -1.57 -19.62
CA PRO A 88 -7.05 -2.59 -18.64
C PRO A 88 -5.78 -2.23 -17.86
N LYS A 89 -5.86 -2.32 -16.53
CA LYS A 89 -4.76 -2.08 -15.60
C LYS A 89 -4.62 -3.25 -14.64
N ILE A 90 -3.39 -3.67 -14.43
CA ILE A 90 -2.99 -4.69 -13.46
C ILE A 90 -2.11 -4.01 -12.42
N VAL A 91 -2.41 -4.22 -11.14
CA VAL A 91 -1.56 -3.77 -10.03
C VAL A 91 -1.24 -4.94 -9.12
N ILE A 92 0.03 -5.14 -8.79
CA ILE A 92 0.46 -6.19 -7.86
C ILE A 92 0.94 -5.54 -6.57
N TYR A 93 0.43 -6.04 -5.45
CA TYR A 93 0.81 -5.60 -4.11
C TYR A 93 1.46 -6.72 -3.30
N TRP A 94 2.45 -6.32 -2.52
CA TRP A 94 2.98 -7.06 -1.37
C TRP A 94 2.64 -6.32 -0.08
N LEU A 95 2.76 -7.01 1.05
CA LEU A 95 2.70 -6.37 2.37
C LEU A 95 4.09 -5.93 2.80
N ALA A 96 4.19 -4.75 3.39
CA ALA A 96 5.42 -4.26 3.99
C ALA A 96 5.15 -3.56 5.32
N GLU A 97 5.87 -3.95 6.36
CA GLU A 97 5.83 -3.28 7.67
C GLU A 97 6.90 -2.20 7.72
N VAL A 98 6.56 -1.00 8.17
CA VAL A 98 7.57 0.02 8.51
C VAL A 98 8.25 -0.35 9.82
N LYS A 99 9.58 -0.22 9.87
CA LYS A 99 10.38 -0.55 11.07
C LYS A 99 10.20 0.46 12.21
N ASP A 100 9.89 1.70 11.85
CA ASP A 100 9.59 2.79 12.79
C ASP A 100 8.14 3.24 12.57
N CYS A 101 7.36 3.27 13.63
CA CYS A 101 5.97 3.70 13.56
C CYS A 101 5.84 5.19 13.23
N ASP A 102 6.87 6.00 13.53
CA ASP A 102 6.94 7.43 13.26
C ASP A 102 7.74 7.76 11.99
N VAL A 103 7.88 6.79 11.08
CA VAL A 103 8.54 7.00 9.78
C VAL A 103 7.97 8.23 9.06
N GLU A 104 8.89 9.08 8.57
CA GLU A 104 8.51 10.28 7.83
C GLU A 104 7.97 9.89 6.45
N VAL A 105 6.76 10.37 6.12
CA VAL A 105 6.18 10.22 4.78
C VAL A 105 6.40 11.51 4.00
N ARG A 106 7.15 11.42 2.89
CA ARG A 106 7.43 12.54 1.99
C ARG A 106 6.77 12.28 0.63
N LEU A 107 5.77 13.08 0.30
CA LEU A 107 5.01 12.89 -0.93
C LEU A 107 5.73 13.48 -2.14
N SER A 108 5.66 12.75 -3.26
CA SER A 108 5.96 13.32 -4.57
C SER A 108 4.81 14.23 -5.04
N ARG A 109 5.01 14.92 -6.16
CA ARG A 109 3.96 15.73 -6.82
C ARG A 109 2.71 14.93 -7.21
N GLU A 110 2.83 13.61 -7.33
CA GLU A 110 1.71 12.73 -7.72
C GLU A 110 0.67 12.58 -6.61
N HIS A 111 1.05 12.92 -5.37
CA HIS A 111 0.19 12.81 -4.20
C HIS A 111 0.15 14.12 -3.41
N GLN A 112 -1.03 14.44 -2.88
CA GLN A 112 -1.27 15.71 -2.17
C GLN A 112 -1.54 15.53 -0.67
N ALA A 113 -1.82 14.30 -0.23
CA ALA A 113 -2.05 13.97 1.17
C ALA A 113 -1.76 12.48 1.43
N TYR A 114 -1.54 12.13 2.70
CA TYR A 114 -1.48 10.74 3.16
C TYR A 114 -2.28 10.56 4.45
N ARG A 115 -2.66 9.31 4.74
CA ARG A 115 -3.29 8.91 6.00
C ARG A 115 -2.78 7.53 6.43
N TRP A 116 -2.60 7.38 7.73
CA TRP A 116 -2.50 6.08 8.40
C TRP A 116 -3.88 5.78 9.00
N LEU A 117 -4.46 4.63 8.65
CA LEU A 117 -5.84 4.28 8.98
C LEU A 117 -5.96 2.82 9.39
N GLU A 118 -6.80 2.53 10.37
CA GLU A 118 -7.23 1.15 10.65
C GLU A 118 -8.00 0.57 9.46
N LEU A 119 -8.14 -0.77 9.42
CA LEU A 119 -8.69 -1.48 8.26
C LEU A 119 -10.03 -0.90 7.78
N GLU A 120 -10.97 -0.67 8.69
CA GLU A 120 -12.31 -0.21 8.32
C GLU A 120 -12.25 1.16 7.63
N ASP A 121 -11.56 2.12 8.22
CA ASP A 121 -11.39 3.47 7.66
C ASP A 121 -10.58 3.45 6.36
N ALA A 122 -9.55 2.59 6.27
CA ALA A 122 -8.76 2.41 5.05
C ALA A 122 -9.64 1.89 3.90
N CYS A 123 -10.49 0.90 4.16
CA CYS A 123 -11.45 0.38 3.18
C CYS A 123 -12.48 1.43 2.76
N GLN A 124 -13.01 2.21 3.71
CA GLN A 124 -13.96 3.29 3.42
C GLN A 124 -13.31 4.37 2.54
N LEU A 125 -12.06 4.77 2.85
CA LEU A 125 -11.36 5.82 2.13
C LEU A 125 -10.90 5.38 0.73
N ALA A 126 -10.46 4.12 0.58
CA ALA A 126 -10.02 3.58 -0.72
C ALA A 126 -11.15 3.48 -1.76
N GLN A 127 -12.41 3.30 -1.32
CA GLN A 127 -13.65 3.23 -2.09
C GLN A 127 -13.79 2.08 -3.11
N PHE A 128 -12.72 1.69 -3.79
CA PHE A 128 -12.72 0.63 -4.82
C PHE A 128 -12.76 -0.77 -4.20
N GLU A 129 -13.67 -1.62 -4.69
CA GLU A 129 -13.91 -2.96 -4.15
C GLU A 129 -12.67 -3.86 -4.22
N GLU A 130 -11.89 -3.79 -5.30
CA GLU A 130 -10.66 -4.56 -5.46
C GLU A 130 -9.60 -4.16 -4.43
N MET A 131 -9.52 -2.86 -4.11
CA MET A 131 -8.59 -2.35 -3.08
C MET A 131 -9.07 -2.70 -1.68
N LYS A 132 -10.39 -2.60 -1.40
CA LYS A 132 -10.97 -3.04 -0.12
C LYS A 132 -10.66 -4.51 0.14
N ALA A 133 -10.88 -5.37 -0.86
CA ALA A 133 -10.56 -6.79 -0.76
C ALA A 133 -9.07 -7.01 -0.48
N ALA A 134 -8.18 -6.31 -1.18
CA ALA A 134 -6.73 -6.45 -0.96
C ALA A 134 -6.29 -6.04 0.45
N LEU A 135 -6.85 -4.96 1.00
CA LEU A 135 -6.60 -4.52 2.38
C LEU A 135 -7.14 -5.54 3.40
N GLN A 136 -8.35 -6.06 3.19
CA GLN A 136 -8.98 -7.06 4.06
C GLN A 136 -8.21 -8.38 4.05
N GLU A 137 -7.85 -8.90 2.88
CA GLU A 137 -7.04 -10.10 2.72
C GLU A 137 -5.65 -9.92 3.36
N GLY A 138 -5.03 -8.75 3.18
CA GLY A 138 -3.75 -8.43 3.81
C GLY A 138 -3.83 -8.39 5.33
N HIS A 139 -4.84 -7.72 5.89
CA HIS A 139 -5.06 -7.70 7.33
C HIS A 139 -5.34 -9.11 7.88
N GLN A 140 -6.19 -9.89 7.21
CA GLN A 140 -6.48 -11.28 7.59
C GLN A 140 -5.21 -12.14 7.60
N PHE A 141 -4.36 -11.98 6.59
CA PHE A 141 -3.08 -12.67 6.52
C PHE A 141 -2.19 -12.32 7.73
N LEU A 142 -2.05 -11.03 8.05
CA LEU A 142 -1.27 -10.56 9.21
C LEU A 142 -1.79 -11.08 10.55
N CYS A 143 -3.10 -11.22 10.71
CA CYS A 143 -3.70 -11.80 11.91
C CYS A 143 -3.48 -13.32 12.00
N SER A 144 -3.40 -14.02 10.86
CA SER A 144 -3.22 -15.47 10.82
C SER A 144 -1.78 -15.92 11.06
N THR A 145 -0.80 -15.04 10.84
CA THR A 145 0.63 -15.34 10.98
C THR A 145 1.23 -14.91 12.32
N ALA A 146 0.47 -14.21 13.16
CA ALA A 146 0.89 -13.73 14.48
C ALA A 146 0.94 -14.82 15.57
N THR A 147 1.28 -16.07 15.20
CA THR A 147 1.41 -17.22 16.12
C THR A 147 2.86 -17.52 16.48
#